data_AF-A0A537X354-F1
#
_entry.id   AF-A0A537X354-F1
#
_cell.length_a   1.000
_cell.length_b   1.000
_cell.length_c   1.000
_cell.angle_alpha   90.00
_cell.angle_beta   90.00
_cell.angle_gamma   90.00
#
_symmetry.space_group_name_H-M   'P 1'
#
loop_
_entity.id
_entity.type
_entity.pdbx_description
1 polymer ?
#
loop_
_entity_poly.entity_id
_entity_poly.type
_entity_poly.pdbx_seq_one_letter_code
_entity_poly.pdbx_strand_id
1 'polypeptide(L)'
;MAAGVVVVLLIAGYLTFMKGNGEQIASGERSAISQIGAAKDVEAQTTEQQAVTAVQELYAEQGSFDGIRPAALKRFEPAFTYSAGASTGPNVVGVSSTAGGVGLAVLSQSGTCFYTRFTATGVTTGEGDGVARCVGTLAMSMSSGNPAGT
;
A
#
# COMPACT_ATOMS: atom_id res chain seq x y z
N MET A 1 9.98 -48.41 -48.17
CA MET A 1 10.54 -48.09 -46.84
C MET A 1 10.20 -46.64 -46.50
N ALA A 2 9.02 -46.35 -45.95
CA ALA A 2 8.62 -44.98 -45.60
C ALA A 2 7.52 -44.90 -44.51
N ALA A 3 7.28 -45.98 -43.77
CA ALA A 3 6.22 -46.02 -42.73
C ALA A 3 6.77 -45.84 -41.29
N GLY A 4 8.07 -46.06 -41.07
CA GLY A 4 8.66 -46.01 -39.72
C GLY A 4 9.03 -44.60 -39.22
N VAL A 5 9.32 -43.66 -40.12
CA VAL A 5 9.82 -42.32 -39.74
C VAL A 5 8.69 -41.40 -39.23
N VAL A 6 7.47 -41.59 -39.72
CA VAL A 6 6.32 -40.74 -39.39
C VAL A 6 5.83 -40.97 -37.95
N VAL A 7 5.91 -42.21 -37.45
CA VAL A 7 5.43 -42.55 -36.10
C VAL A 7 6.36 -42.02 -35.01
N VAL A 8 7.67 -42.01 -35.23
CA VAL A 8 8.65 -41.51 -34.24
C VAL A 8 8.54 -39.99 -34.07
N LEU A 9 8.27 -39.24 -35.14
CA LEU A 9 8.07 -37.79 -35.07
C LEU A 9 6.80 -37.40 -34.30
N LEU A 10 5.73 -38.20 -34.42
CA LEU A 10 4.49 -37.96 -33.67
C LEU A 10 4.67 -38.20 -32.16
N ILE A 11 5.43 -39.24 -31.77
CA ILE A 11 5.68 -39.55 -30.35
C ILE A 11 6.66 -38.53 -29.74
N ALA A 12 7.71 -38.13 -30.47
CA ALA A 12 8.65 -37.09 -30.02
C ALA A 12 7.98 -35.71 -29.92
N GLY A 13 7.09 -35.37 -30.86
CA GLY A 13 6.31 -34.13 -30.81
C GLY A 13 5.35 -34.08 -29.62
N TYR A 14 4.70 -35.21 -29.28
CA TYR A 14 3.76 -35.26 -28.16
C TYR A 14 4.46 -35.18 -26.79
N LEU A 15 5.64 -35.81 -26.62
CA LEU A 15 6.42 -35.70 -25.39
C LEU A 15 7.04 -34.30 -25.20
N THR A 16 7.37 -33.61 -26.29
CA THR A 16 7.86 -32.21 -26.22
C THR A 16 6.73 -31.25 -25.88
N PHE A 17 5.53 -31.47 -26.43
CA PHE A 17 4.34 -30.68 -26.11
C PHE A 17 3.86 -30.86 -24.67
N MET A 18 3.95 -32.06 -24.10
CA MET A 18 3.61 -32.26 -22.67
C MET A 18 4.67 -31.72 -21.70
N LYS A 19 5.91 -31.50 -22.15
CA LYS A 19 6.96 -30.88 -21.32
C LYS A 19 6.88 -29.35 -21.29
N GLY A 20 6.24 -28.72 -22.29
CA GLY A 20 6.05 -27.27 -22.37
C GLY A 20 4.88 -26.69 -21.56
N ASN A 21 4.01 -27.54 -21.00
CA ASN A 21 2.78 -27.08 -20.33
C ASN A 21 2.89 -27.02 -18.79
N GLY A 22 4.04 -27.42 -18.21
CA GLY A 22 4.28 -27.35 -16.76
C GLY A 22 4.54 -25.93 -16.22
N GLU A 23 4.84 -24.95 -17.09
CA GLU A 23 5.13 -23.57 -16.68
C GLU A 23 3.89 -22.65 -16.64
N GLN A 24 2.76 -23.06 -17.23
CA GLN A 24 1.57 -22.19 -17.34
C GLN A 24 0.66 -22.19 -16.10
N ILE A 25 0.81 -23.13 -15.17
CA ILE A 25 0.03 -23.12 -13.92
C ILE A 25 0.66 -22.16 -12.89
N ALA A 26 1.98 -22.00 -12.89
CA ALA A 26 2.67 -21.09 -11.99
C ALA A 26 2.51 -19.60 -12.35
N SER A 27 2.23 -19.26 -13.61
CA SER A 27 2.02 -17.88 -14.06
C SER A 27 0.59 -17.38 -13.76
N GLY A 28 -0.43 -18.24 -13.86
CA GLY A 28 -1.82 -17.87 -13.53
C GLY A 28 -2.03 -17.52 -12.06
N GLU A 29 -1.45 -18.31 -11.14
CA GLU A 29 -1.51 -18.03 -9.69
C GLU A 29 -0.73 -16.77 -9.31
N ARG A 30 0.46 -16.55 -9.91
CA ARG A 30 1.24 -15.31 -9.68
C ARG A 30 0.50 -14.06 -10.16
N SER A 31 -0.17 -14.12 -11.30
CA SER A 31 -0.97 -12.99 -11.81
C SER A 31 -2.18 -12.69 -10.93
N ALA A 32 -2.85 -13.71 -10.37
CA ALA A 32 -3.95 -13.49 -9.43
C ALA A 32 -3.45 -12.92 -8.09
N ILE A 33 -2.34 -13.46 -7.55
CA ILE A 33 -1.74 -12.99 -6.29
C ILE A 33 -1.25 -11.53 -6.43
N SER A 34 -0.62 -11.18 -7.55
CA SER A 34 -0.18 -9.81 -7.82
C SER A 34 -1.35 -8.84 -7.94
N GLN A 35 -2.45 -9.24 -8.57
CA GLN A 35 -3.68 -8.44 -8.64
C GLN A 35 -4.33 -8.26 -7.26
N ILE A 36 -4.31 -9.28 -6.40
CA ILE A 36 -4.80 -9.18 -5.03
C ILE A 36 -3.94 -8.21 -4.19
N GLY A 37 -2.61 -8.26 -4.35
CA GLY A 37 -1.69 -7.31 -3.72
C GLY A 37 -2.03 -5.87 -4.11
N ALA A 38 -2.13 -5.61 -5.42
CA ALA A 38 -2.49 -4.28 -5.93
C ALA A 38 -3.86 -3.80 -5.42
N ALA A 39 -4.87 -4.68 -5.36
CA ALA A 39 -6.18 -4.30 -4.84
C ALA A 39 -6.14 -3.93 -3.34
N LYS A 40 -5.36 -4.65 -2.54
CA LYS A 40 -5.14 -4.35 -1.11
C LYS A 40 -4.44 -3.01 -0.92
N ASP A 41 -3.48 -2.71 -1.79
CA ASP A 41 -2.76 -1.44 -1.79
C ASP A 41 -3.67 -0.27 -2.16
N VAL A 42 -4.60 -0.48 -3.10
CA VAL A 42 -5.61 0.51 -3.48
C VAL A 42 -6.56 0.82 -2.32
N GLU A 43 -6.94 -0.17 -1.50
CA GLU A 43 -7.76 0.06 -0.30
C GLU A 43 -7.03 0.99 0.69
N ALA A 44 -5.75 0.70 0.96
CA ALA A 44 -4.94 1.51 1.87
C ALA A 44 -4.69 2.93 1.33
N GLN A 45 -4.38 3.07 0.04
CA GLN A 45 -4.24 4.38 -0.62
C GLN A 45 -5.54 5.17 -0.57
N THR A 46 -6.68 4.52 -0.81
CA THR A 46 -7.99 5.20 -0.73
C THR A 46 -8.24 5.71 0.69
N THR A 47 -7.94 4.89 1.70
CA THR A 47 -8.06 5.30 3.11
C THR A 47 -7.13 6.45 3.44
N GLU A 48 -5.88 6.41 2.96
CA GLU A 48 -4.92 7.50 3.11
C GLU A 48 -5.45 8.79 2.49
N GLN A 49 -5.95 8.75 1.24
CA GLN A 49 -6.49 9.93 0.55
C GLN A 49 -7.72 10.52 1.26
N GLN A 50 -8.59 9.68 1.83
CA GLN A 50 -9.71 10.17 2.62
C GLN A 50 -9.25 10.77 3.96
N ALA A 51 -8.24 10.17 4.61
CA ALA A 51 -7.63 10.74 5.81
C ALA A 51 -6.91 12.08 5.51
N VAL A 52 -6.32 12.23 4.32
CA VAL A 52 -5.75 13.49 3.82
C VAL A 52 -6.82 14.58 3.77
N THR A 53 -8.00 14.28 3.22
CA THR A 53 -9.12 15.22 3.19
C THR A 53 -9.53 15.64 4.61
N ALA A 54 -9.67 14.69 5.53
CA ALA A 54 -10.02 14.99 6.92
C ALA A 54 -8.97 15.89 7.63
N VAL A 55 -7.68 15.70 7.36
CA VAL A 55 -6.61 16.58 7.88
C VAL A 55 -6.72 17.99 7.30
N GLN A 56 -6.98 18.12 6.00
CA GLN A 56 -7.11 19.41 5.33
C GLN A 56 -8.33 20.19 5.82
N GLU A 57 -9.48 19.53 6.00
CA GLU A 57 -10.67 20.13 6.57
C GLU A 57 -10.42 20.62 8.00
N LEU A 58 -9.78 19.79 8.82
CA LEU A 58 -9.46 20.15 10.20
C LEU A 58 -8.47 21.32 10.28
N TYR A 59 -7.47 21.35 9.40
CA TYR A 59 -6.55 22.48 9.29
C TYR A 59 -7.25 23.75 8.82
N ALA A 60 -8.18 23.66 7.88
CA ALA A 60 -8.96 24.80 7.40
C ALA A 60 -9.85 25.40 8.51
N GLU A 61 -10.38 24.57 9.41
CA GLU A 61 -11.17 25.03 10.56
C GLU A 61 -10.31 25.66 11.66
N GLN A 62 -9.17 25.05 12.00
CA GLN A 62 -8.36 25.47 13.16
C GLN A 62 -7.23 26.44 12.81
N GLY A 63 -6.81 26.50 11.54
CA GLY A 63 -5.65 27.26 11.09
C GLY A 63 -4.31 26.74 11.63
N SER A 64 -4.27 25.53 12.20
CA SER A 64 -3.10 24.95 12.86
C SER A 64 -3.12 23.42 12.80
N PHE A 65 -1.93 22.81 12.83
CA PHE A 65 -1.76 21.36 13.01
C PHE A 65 -1.85 20.94 14.48
N ASP A 66 -1.69 21.89 15.41
CA ASP A 66 -1.67 21.68 16.86
C ASP A 66 -3.09 21.44 17.39
N GLY A 67 -3.60 20.23 17.17
CA GLY A 67 -5.00 19.89 17.38
C GLY A 67 -5.46 18.70 16.52
N ILE A 68 -4.70 18.38 15.47
CA ILE A 68 -4.94 17.21 14.63
C ILE A 68 -4.52 15.95 15.39
N ARG A 69 -5.47 15.44 16.16
CA ARG A 69 -5.36 14.22 16.99
C ARG A 69 -6.38 13.18 16.54
N PRO A 70 -6.18 11.89 16.85
CA PRO A 70 -7.12 10.83 16.48
C PRO A 70 -8.59 11.14 16.78
N ALA A 71 -8.88 11.69 17.96
CA ALA A 71 -10.25 12.04 18.37
C ALA A 71 -10.85 13.19 17.55
N ALA A 72 -10.05 14.10 17.01
CA ALA A 72 -10.52 15.18 16.15
C ALA A 72 -10.81 14.64 14.75
N LEU A 73 -9.88 13.89 14.16
CA LEU A 73 -10.03 13.28 12.84
C LEU A 73 -11.26 12.36 12.75
N LYS A 74 -11.52 11.58 13.80
CA LYS A 74 -12.70 10.69 13.88
C LYS A 74 -14.04 11.44 13.76
N ARG A 75 -14.09 12.73 14.06
CA ARG A 75 -15.32 13.54 13.91
C ARG A 75 -15.60 13.92 12.46
N PHE A 76 -14.55 14.07 11.65
CA PHE A 76 -14.65 14.42 10.23
C PHE A 76 -14.83 13.18 9.38
N GLU A 77 -14.06 12.12 9.67
CA GLU A 77 -14.14 10.87 8.96
C GLU A 77 -14.37 9.70 9.94
N PRO A 78 -15.64 9.33 10.18
CA PRO A 78 -15.99 8.29 11.13
C PRO A 78 -15.78 6.88 10.59
N ALA A 79 -15.52 6.67 9.28
CA ALA A 79 -15.32 5.33 8.74
C ALA A 79 -14.03 4.67 9.24
N PHE A 80 -13.00 5.46 9.57
CA PHE A 80 -11.68 4.93 9.95
C PHE A 80 -11.40 4.95 11.43
N THR A 81 -10.51 4.06 11.86
CA THR A 81 -9.93 4.10 13.20
C THR A 81 -8.66 4.94 13.14
N TYR A 82 -8.55 5.95 13.99
CA TYR A 82 -7.32 6.73 14.11
C TYR A 82 -6.56 6.30 15.38
N SER A 83 -5.26 6.10 15.25
CA SER A 83 -4.37 5.66 16.33
C SER A 83 -3.19 6.61 16.46
N ALA A 84 -2.78 6.92 17.68
CA ALA A 84 -1.49 7.62 17.92
C ALA A 84 -0.27 6.68 17.75
N GLY A 85 -0.52 5.36 17.62
CA GLY A 85 0.49 4.34 17.39
C GLY A 85 0.55 3.90 15.93
N ALA A 86 0.93 2.64 15.73
CA ALA A 86 1.02 2.05 14.39
C ALA A 86 -0.37 1.82 13.79
N SER A 87 -0.46 1.99 12.47
CA SER A 87 -1.49 1.38 11.65
C SER A 87 -1.32 -0.13 11.69
N THR A 88 -2.43 -0.84 11.93
CA THR A 88 -2.48 -2.30 11.97
C THR A 88 -3.27 -2.92 10.82
N GLY A 89 -3.74 -2.09 9.88
CA GLY A 89 -4.50 -2.54 8.71
C GLY A 89 -5.04 -1.36 7.89
N PRO A 90 -5.75 -1.64 6.78
CA PRO A 90 -6.09 -0.61 5.80
C PRO A 90 -7.07 0.44 6.34
N ASN A 91 -7.87 0.09 7.35
CA ASN A 91 -8.86 0.98 7.97
C ASN A 91 -8.37 1.59 9.32
N VAL A 92 -7.08 1.44 9.64
CA VAL A 92 -6.45 2.01 10.84
C VAL A 92 -5.38 3.01 10.41
N VAL A 93 -5.59 4.28 10.68
CA VAL A 93 -4.67 5.35 10.33
C VAL A 93 -3.78 5.66 11.54
N GLY A 94 -2.48 5.44 11.41
CA GLY A 94 -1.49 5.92 12.37
C GLY A 94 -1.28 7.42 12.21
N VAL A 95 -1.36 8.18 13.28
CA VAL A 95 -1.35 9.65 13.27
C VAL A 95 -0.30 10.17 14.24
N SER A 96 0.52 11.11 13.77
CA SER A 96 1.37 11.94 14.61
C SER A 96 1.19 13.39 14.21
N SER A 97 1.11 14.31 15.16
CA SER A 97 1.03 15.74 14.88
C SER A 97 1.97 16.54 15.75
N THR A 98 2.50 17.62 15.20
CA THR A 98 3.23 18.68 15.87
C THR A 98 2.78 20.03 15.30
N ALA A 99 3.17 21.15 15.91
CA ALA A 99 2.96 22.47 15.32
C ALA A 99 3.54 22.62 13.90
N GLY A 100 4.58 21.83 13.55
CA GLY A 100 5.22 21.85 12.24
C GLY A 100 4.58 20.97 11.16
N GLY A 101 3.56 20.16 11.51
CA GLY A 101 2.92 19.27 10.55
C GLY A 101 2.27 18.02 11.14
N VAL A 102 1.65 17.23 10.26
CA VAL A 102 0.96 15.98 10.57
C VAL A 102 1.52 14.85 9.72
N GLY A 103 1.78 13.71 10.33
CA GLY A 103 2.14 12.47 9.67
C GLY A 103 1.01 11.46 9.78
N LEU A 104 0.64 10.87 8.63
CA LEU A 104 -0.30 9.76 8.50
C LEU A 104 0.46 8.52 8.03
N ALA A 105 0.04 7.36 8.50
CA ALA A 105 0.52 6.07 8.05
C ALA A 105 -0.65 5.08 7.92
N VAL A 106 -0.74 4.34 6.81
CA VAL A 106 -1.79 3.34 6.55
C VAL A 106 -1.15 2.06 6.05
N LEU A 107 -1.52 0.92 6.65
CA LEU A 107 -0.93 -0.38 6.33
C LEU A 107 -1.87 -1.12 5.40
N SER A 108 -1.40 -1.46 4.21
CA SER A 108 -2.08 -2.37 3.32
C SER A 108 -2.05 -3.81 3.85
N GLN A 109 -3.07 -4.58 3.50
CA GLN A 109 -3.09 -6.02 3.75
C GLN A 109 -2.01 -6.79 2.95
N SER A 110 -1.30 -6.12 2.02
CA SER A 110 -0.11 -6.66 1.35
C SER A 110 1.15 -6.59 2.22
N GLY A 111 1.16 -5.72 3.24
CA GLY A 111 2.32 -5.39 4.07
C GLY A 111 2.98 -4.05 3.72
N THR A 112 2.60 -3.42 2.61
CA THR A 112 3.04 -2.07 2.25
C THR A 112 2.41 -1.02 3.17
N CYS A 113 3.21 -0.11 3.68
CA CYS A 113 2.77 1.04 4.44
C CYS A 113 2.87 2.31 3.60
N PHE A 114 1.76 3.01 3.49
CA PHE A 114 1.65 4.32 2.83
C PHE A 114 1.78 5.40 3.89
N TYR A 115 2.63 6.38 3.63
CA TYR A 115 2.91 7.49 4.52
C TYR A 115 2.56 8.80 3.82
N THR A 116 1.93 9.70 4.56
CA THR A 116 1.74 11.09 4.12
C THR A 116 2.20 12.05 5.20
N ARG A 117 2.95 13.07 4.82
CA ARG A 117 3.36 14.18 5.67
C ARG A 117 2.74 15.48 5.17
N PHE A 118 2.01 16.16 6.05
CA PHE A 118 1.52 17.51 5.88
C PHE A 118 2.43 18.49 6.58
N THR A 119 2.74 19.59 5.92
CA THR A 119 3.32 20.78 6.53
C THR A 119 2.59 22.02 5.99
N ALA A 120 2.88 23.19 6.55
CA ALA A 120 2.34 24.45 6.03
C ALA A 120 2.79 24.73 4.58
N THR A 121 3.86 24.08 4.12
CA THR A 121 4.48 24.32 2.80
C THR A 121 4.11 23.27 1.76
N GLY A 122 3.42 22.18 2.14
CA GLY A 122 3.01 21.16 1.18
C GLY A 122 2.73 19.79 1.81
N VAL A 123 2.53 18.82 0.92
CA VAL A 123 2.27 17.42 1.24
C VAL A 123 3.35 16.55 0.59
N THR A 124 3.92 15.62 1.36
CA THR A 124 4.88 14.62 0.88
C THR A 124 4.31 13.24 1.13
N THR A 125 4.21 12.41 0.09
CA THR A 125 3.80 11.02 0.20
C THR A 125 4.99 10.07 0.07
N GLY A 126 4.87 8.86 0.60
CA GLY A 126 5.85 7.81 0.41
C GLY A 126 5.38 6.45 0.88
N GLU A 127 6.21 5.45 0.63
CA GLU A 127 5.90 4.05 0.91
C GLU A 127 7.06 3.38 1.65
N GLY A 128 6.76 2.33 2.39
CA GLY A 128 7.74 1.45 3.02
C GLY A 128 7.09 0.17 3.50
N ASP A 129 7.85 -0.68 4.20
CA ASP A 129 7.36 -2.03 4.54
C ASP A 129 7.24 -2.28 6.04
N GLY A 130 6.20 -3.03 6.40
CA GLY A 130 6.05 -3.66 7.71
C GLY A 130 5.29 -2.84 8.77
N VAL A 131 4.55 -3.56 9.62
CA VAL A 131 3.62 -2.95 10.60
C VAL A 131 4.32 -2.18 11.71
N ALA A 132 5.50 -2.65 12.15
CA ALA A 132 6.24 -2.00 13.24
C ALA A 132 6.73 -0.59 12.85
N ARG A 133 6.86 -0.32 11.55
CA ARG A 133 7.30 0.96 11.00
C ARG A 133 6.12 1.80 10.52
N CYS A 134 4.91 1.25 10.42
CA CYS A 134 3.75 1.95 9.90
C CYS A 134 3.12 2.92 10.93
N VAL A 135 3.90 3.90 11.39
CA VAL A 135 3.54 4.90 12.41
C VAL A 135 3.61 6.31 11.83
N GLY A 136 2.72 7.20 12.27
CA GLY A 136 2.70 8.59 11.80
C GLY A 136 3.99 9.37 12.11
N THR A 137 4.76 8.97 13.13
CA THR A 137 6.05 9.60 13.45
C THR A 137 7.13 9.34 12.38
N LEU A 138 7.08 8.18 11.69
CA LEU A 138 7.97 7.94 10.55
C LEU A 138 7.56 8.77 9.35
N ALA A 139 6.26 8.96 9.11
CA ALA A 139 5.79 9.88 8.07
C ALA A 139 6.35 11.30 8.30
N MET A 140 6.42 11.76 9.56
CA MET A 140 7.01 13.06 9.91
C MET A 140 8.52 13.15 9.62
N SER A 141 9.23 12.03 9.57
CA SER A 141 10.66 11.97 9.26
C SER A 141 10.97 11.99 7.76
N MET A 142 9.95 11.80 6.90
CA MET A 142 10.14 11.85 5.45
C MET A 142 10.50 13.26 5.01
N SER A 143 11.62 13.41 4.30
CA SER A 143 11.92 14.63 3.56
C SER A 143 11.15 14.61 2.23
N SER A 144 10.93 15.78 1.63
CA SER A 144 10.26 15.96 0.33
C SER A 144 11.06 15.36 -0.86
N GLY A 145 11.97 14.43 -0.60
CA GLY A 145 12.83 13.78 -1.59
C GLY A 145 13.04 12.31 -1.23
N ASN A 146 12.29 11.45 -1.92
CA ASN A 146 12.52 10.02 -2.10
C ASN A 146 12.25 9.08 -0.89
N PRO A 147 11.14 8.30 -0.91
CA PRO A 147 10.96 7.15 -0.04
C PRO A 147 11.54 5.93 -0.74
N ALA A 148 12.85 5.69 -0.60
CA ALA A 148 13.45 4.44 -1.06
C ALA A 148 14.44 3.91 -0.03
N GLY A 149 14.01 2.87 0.68
CA GLY A 149 14.87 1.78 1.15
C GLY A 149 15.66 2.01 2.44
N THR A 150 15.21 1.35 3.51
CA THR A 150 16.08 0.44 4.29
C THR A 150 15.31 -0.79 4.70
#